data_AF-A0A4Q3YC69-F1
#
_entry.id   AF-A0A4Q3YC69-F1
#
_cell.length_a   1.000
_cell.length_b   1.000
_cell.length_c   1.000
_cell.angle_alpha   90.00
_cell.angle_beta   90.00
_cell.angle_gamma   90.00
#
_symmetry.space_group_name_H-M   'P 1'
#
loop_
_entity.id
_entity.type
_entity.pdbx_description
1 polymer ?
#
loop_
_entity_poly.entity_id
_entity_poly.type
_entity_poly.pdbx_seq_one_letter_code
_entity_poly.pdbx_strand_id
1 'polypeptide(L)'
;MNTTAEIRRILTTMQDIAPAGFAIAFHIQFTTPAFLFQTYPKEWINLYNKRGMVMQDPIVGFGFENNGTIRWSELAANDPAEVLSEASKYGLVYGMACGIEDGGSRSVAGFARSDRELTDAEIDQLQGLVQDLHTMTAEAKSVSPEVREDLRRMSISFTHP
;
A
#
# COMPACT_ATOMS: atom_id res chain seq x y z
N MET A 1 21.69 12.99 -2.30
CA MET A 1 21.03 12.17 -1.26
C MET A 1 20.85 10.76 -1.80
N ASN A 2 20.93 9.74 -0.94
CA ASN A 2 20.72 8.35 -1.36
C ASN A 2 19.21 8.04 -1.37
N THR A 3 18.58 8.05 -2.55
CA THR A 3 17.13 7.83 -2.75
C THR A 3 16.63 6.56 -2.06
N THR A 4 17.41 5.47 -2.10
CA THR A 4 17.04 4.20 -1.47
C THR A 4 17.00 4.31 0.06
N ALA A 5 17.95 5.03 0.67
CA ALA A 5 17.96 5.24 2.12
C ALA A 5 16.76 6.06 2.58
N GLU A 6 16.36 7.06 1.78
CA GLU A 6 15.20 7.90 2.08
C GLU A 6 13.88 7.12 1.95
N ILE A 7 13.72 6.30 0.90
CA ILE A 7 12.55 5.43 0.76
C ILE A 7 12.44 4.48 1.96
N ARG A 8 13.55 3.88 2.42
CA ARG A 8 13.53 3.03 3.63
C ARG A 8 13.04 3.79 4.85
N ARG A 9 13.55 5.01 5.07
CA ARG A 9 13.16 5.86 6.19
C ARG A 9 11.65 6.15 6.18
N ILE A 10 11.10 6.45 5.00
CA ILE A 10 9.66 6.69 4.83
C ILE A 10 8.86 5.41 5.11
N LEU A 11 9.26 4.26 4.56
CA LEU A 11 8.59 2.98 4.82
C LEU A 11 8.61 2.59 6.30
N THR A 12 9.71 2.85 7.02
CA THR A 12 9.77 2.67 8.47
C THR A 12 8.80 3.59 9.20
N THR A 13 8.72 4.87 8.80
CA THR A 13 7.76 5.82 9.39
C THR A 13 6.32 5.36 9.16
N MET A 14 5.99 4.87 7.96
CA MET A 14 4.68 4.29 7.67
C MET A 14 4.37 3.08 8.55
N GLN A 15 5.35 2.21 8.82
CA GLN A 15 5.20 1.05 9.71
C GLN A 15 4.90 1.46 11.16
N ASP A 16 5.47 2.57 11.64
CA ASP A 16 5.19 3.09 12.99
C ASP A 16 3.74 3.58 13.12
N ILE A 17 3.19 4.17 12.06
CA ILE A 17 1.80 4.66 11.99
C ILE A 17 0.82 3.50 11.76
N ALA A 18 1.21 2.51 10.95
CA ALA A 18 0.41 1.34 10.58
C ALA A 18 1.06 0.03 11.09
N PRO A 19 1.06 -0.22 12.42
CA PRO A 19 1.79 -1.33 13.02
C PRO A 19 1.32 -2.73 12.60
N ALA A 20 0.08 -2.88 12.10
CA ALA A 20 -0.39 -4.17 11.58
C ALA A 20 0.07 -4.43 10.13
N GLY A 21 0.69 -3.43 9.50
CA GLY A 21 1.33 -3.50 8.19
C GLY A 21 0.62 -2.67 7.13
N PHE A 22 1.15 -2.74 5.91
CA PHE A 22 0.62 -2.05 4.73
C PHE A 22 0.84 -2.87 3.46
N ALA A 23 0.16 -2.49 2.39
CA ALA A 23 0.44 -2.92 1.03
C ALA A 23 0.37 -1.71 0.09
N ILE A 24 1.44 -1.43 -0.64
CA ILE A 24 1.55 -0.27 -1.53
C ILE A 24 2.04 -0.73 -2.90
N ALA A 25 1.19 -0.56 -3.91
CA ALA A 25 1.42 -0.88 -5.30
C ALA A 25 1.64 0.41 -6.10
N PHE A 26 2.87 0.64 -6.56
CA PHE A 26 3.24 1.84 -7.32
C PHE A 26 3.22 1.65 -8.83
N HIS A 27 2.75 2.67 -9.54
CA HIS A 27 2.79 2.79 -11.00
C HIS A 27 2.19 1.58 -11.73
N ILE A 28 0.96 1.26 -11.36
CA ILE A 28 0.23 0.11 -11.89
C ILE A 28 -0.08 0.34 -13.37
N GLN A 29 0.29 -0.63 -14.19
CA GLN A 29 -0.06 -0.67 -15.61
C GLN A 29 -0.83 -1.97 -15.87
N PHE A 30 -2.04 -1.83 -16.39
CA PHE A 30 -3.03 -2.91 -16.48
C PHE A 30 -3.33 -3.49 -15.08
N THR A 31 -2.65 -4.57 -14.72
CA THR A 31 -2.81 -5.29 -13.44
C THR A 31 -1.49 -5.44 -12.69
N THR A 32 -0.38 -4.95 -13.24
CA THR A 32 0.96 -5.20 -12.68
C THR A 32 1.56 -3.91 -12.12
N PRO A 33 1.89 -3.86 -10.82
CA PRO A 33 2.64 -2.75 -10.26
C PRO A 33 4.11 -2.80 -10.69
N ALA A 34 4.73 -1.62 -10.85
CA ALA A 34 6.17 -1.54 -11.06
C ALA A 34 6.94 -1.87 -9.77
N PHE A 35 6.39 -1.48 -8.61
CA PHE A 35 6.93 -1.77 -7.29
C PHE A 35 5.80 -2.14 -6.33
N LEU A 36 6.03 -3.15 -5.49
CA LEU A 36 5.11 -3.58 -4.44
C LEU A 36 5.85 -3.61 -3.10
N PHE A 37 5.40 -2.82 -2.13
CA PHE A 37 5.89 -2.90 -0.76
C PHE A 37 4.76 -3.41 0.12
N GLN A 38 4.94 -4.57 0.75
CA GLN A 38 3.88 -5.21 1.50
C GLN A 38 4.41 -5.79 2.80
N THR A 39 3.84 -5.42 3.94
CA THR A 39 4.28 -5.89 5.28
C THR A 39 3.19 -6.62 6.05
N TYR A 40 2.03 -6.87 5.42
CA TYR A 40 0.96 -7.67 6.01
C TYR A 40 1.43 -9.09 6.41
N PRO A 41 0.74 -9.73 7.37
CA PRO A 41 1.04 -11.10 7.77
C PRO A 41 1.07 -12.08 6.58
N LYS A 42 2.08 -12.95 6.54
CA LYS A 42 2.26 -13.90 5.42
C LYS A 42 1.06 -14.82 5.24
N GLU A 43 0.43 -15.23 6.33
CA GLU A 43 -0.75 -16.10 6.31
C GLU A 43 -1.92 -15.40 5.60
N TRP A 44 -2.09 -14.10 5.83
CA TRP A 44 -3.08 -13.29 5.12
C TRP A 44 -2.75 -13.18 3.64
N ILE A 45 -1.51 -12.81 3.30
CA ILE A 45 -1.05 -12.68 1.90
C ILE A 45 -1.28 -14.00 1.12
N ASN A 46 -0.93 -15.13 1.73
CA ASN A 46 -1.12 -16.43 1.12
C ASN A 46 -2.60 -16.76 0.88
N LEU A 47 -3.46 -16.47 1.85
CA LEU A 47 -4.91 -16.66 1.69
C LEU A 47 -5.48 -15.76 0.59
N TYR A 48 -5.13 -14.48 0.63
CA TYR A 48 -5.56 -13.45 -0.31
C TYR A 48 -5.21 -13.84 -1.75
N ASN A 49 -3.97 -14.26 -1.98
CA ASN A 49 -3.48 -14.72 -3.29
C ASN A 49 -4.16 -16.03 -3.71
N LYS A 50 -4.25 -17.01 -2.81
CA LYS A 50 -4.87 -18.32 -3.11
C LYS A 50 -6.33 -18.18 -3.53
N ARG A 51 -7.08 -17.24 -2.94
CA ARG A 51 -8.49 -16.99 -3.28
C ARG A 51 -8.67 -15.95 -4.40
N GLY A 52 -7.60 -15.34 -4.90
CA GLY A 52 -7.68 -14.35 -5.97
C GLY A 52 -8.50 -13.11 -5.58
N MET A 53 -8.36 -12.63 -4.35
CA MET A 53 -9.22 -11.58 -3.78
C MET A 53 -9.03 -10.19 -4.40
N VAL A 54 -7.95 -9.95 -5.14
CA VAL A 54 -7.59 -8.62 -5.69
C VAL A 54 -8.70 -7.93 -6.48
N MET A 55 -9.50 -8.69 -7.24
CA MET A 55 -10.59 -8.14 -8.06
C MET A 55 -11.84 -7.77 -7.24
N GLN A 56 -11.92 -8.25 -6.01
CA GLN A 56 -13.06 -8.08 -5.10
C GLN A 56 -12.71 -7.19 -3.90
N ASP A 57 -11.44 -6.81 -3.77
CA ASP A 57 -10.94 -6.03 -2.65
C ASP A 57 -11.39 -4.57 -2.76
N PRO A 58 -12.18 -4.07 -1.79
CA PRO A 58 -12.67 -2.70 -1.82
C PRO A 58 -11.55 -1.65 -1.72
N ILE A 59 -10.40 -1.98 -1.12
CA ILE A 59 -9.23 -1.10 -1.04
C ILE A 59 -8.67 -0.89 -2.46
N VAL A 60 -8.56 -1.98 -3.21
CA VAL A 60 -8.07 -1.97 -4.59
C VAL A 60 -9.04 -1.20 -5.48
N GLY A 61 -10.34 -1.53 -5.40
CA GLY A 61 -11.39 -0.82 -6.14
C GLY A 61 -11.36 0.68 -5.90
N PHE A 62 -11.36 1.11 -4.63
CA PHE A 62 -11.27 2.53 -4.28
C PHE A 62 -10.03 3.21 -4.88
N GLY A 63 -8.86 2.59 -4.75
CA GLY A 63 -7.60 3.18 -5.22
C GLY A 63 -7.53 3.36 -6.74
N PHE A 64 -8.24 2.54 -7.52
CA PHE A 64 -8.35 2.72 -8.97
C PHE A 64 -9.40 3.77 -9.37
N GLU A 65 -10.48 3.89 -8.61
CA GLU A 65 -11.60 4.78 -8.93
C GLU A 65 -11.40 6.21 -8.40
N ASN A 66 -10.58 6.39 -7.36
CA ASN A 66 -10.49 7.64 -6.62
C ASN A 66 -9.03 8.12 -6.48
N ASN A 67 -8.89 9.42 -6.25
CA ASN A 67 -7.64 10.05 -5.82
C ASN A 67 -7.87 10.63 -4.42
N GLY A 68 -7.04 10.26 -3.45
CA GLY A 68 -7.24 10.58 -2.04
C GLY A 68 -7.42 9.33 -1.17
N THR A 69 -8.06 9.50 -0.02
CA THR A 69 -8.11 8.49 1.05
C THR A 69 -9.51 8.19 1.53
N ILE A 70 -9.70 6.98 2.06
CA ILE A 70 -10.94 6.57 2.75
C ILE A 70 -10.61 5.58 3.87
N ARG A 71 -11.37 5.61 4.97
CA ARG A 71 -11.24 4.59 6.02
C ARG A 71 -11.86 3.27 5.60
N TRP A 72 -11.35 2.16 6.12
CA TRP A 72 -11.93 0.85 5.86
C TRP A 72 -13.33 0.69 6.45
N SER A 73 -13.63 1.35 7.58
CA SER A 73 -14.99 1.39 8.15
C SER A 73 -16.01 2.05 7.22
N GLU A 74 -15.57 2.98 6.38
CA GLU A 74 -16.41 3.62 5.34
C GLU A 74 -16.50 2.77 4.06
N LEU A 75 -15.54 1.87 3.82
CA LEU A 75 -15.55 0.91 2.72
C LEU A 75 -16.35 -0.36 2.99
N ALA A 76 -16.62 -0.70 4.26
CA ALA A 76 -17.28 -1.95 4.64
C ALA A 76 -18.64 -2.15 3.94
N ALA A 77 -19.35 -1.08 3.60
CA ALA A 77 -20.61 -1.15 2.85
C ALA A 77 -20.43 -1.68 1.41
N ASN A 78 -19.22 -1.58 0.86
CA ASN A 78 -18.84 -1.98 -0.49
C ASN A 78 -17.94 -3.25 -0.50
N ASP A 79 -18.01 -4.08 0.53
CA ASP A 79 -17.21 -5.32 0.67
C ASP A 79 -18.07 -6.60 0.58
N PRO A 80 -18.74 -6.89 -0.55
CA PRO A 80 -19.62 -8.07 -0.67
C PRO A 80 -18.87 -9.40 -0.62
N ALA A 81 -17.56 -9.39 -0.87
CA ALA A 81 -16.68 -10.56 -0.77
C ALA A 81 -16.05 -10.73 0.63
N GLU A 82 -16.40 -9.83 1.56
CA GLU A 82 -15.95 -9.86 2.95
C GLU A 82 -14.42 -9.86 3.10
N VAL A 83 -13.69 -9.21 2.19
CA VAL A 83 -12.23 -9.16 2.19
C VAL A 83 -11.70 -8.51 3.47
N LEU A 84 -12.29 -7.38 3.90
CA LEU A 84 -11.89 -6.67 5.12
C LEU A 84 -12.24 -7.48 6.38
N SER A 85 -13.40 -8.15 6.35
CA SER A 85 -13.82 -9.05 7.43
C SER A 85 -12.87 -10.24 7.57
N GLU A 86 -12.46 -10.88 6.47
CA GLU A 86 -11.47 -11.95 6.49
C GLU A 86 -10.10 -11.44 6.95
N ALA A 87 -9.68 -10.24 6.51
CA ALA A 87 -8.42 -9.61 6.91
C ALA A 87 -8.34 -9.38 8.44
N SER A 88 -9.47 -9.01 9.06
CA SER A 88 -9.55 -8.76 10.51
C SER A 88 -9.13 -9.98 11.35
N LYS A 89 -9.34 -11.20 10.85
CA LYS A 89 -8.93 -12.46 11.49
C LYS A 89 -7.40 -12.63 11.59
N TYR A 90 -6.66 -11.81 10.84
CA TYR A 90 -5.21 -11.74 10.82
C TYR A 90 -4.67 -10.46 11.48
N GLY A 91 -5.51 -9.72 12.21
CA GLY A 91 -5.12 -8.50 12.92
C GLY A 91 -5.16 -7.23 12.07
N LEU A 92 -5.66 -7.30 10.82
CA LEU A 92 -5.87 -6.15 9.94
C LEU A 92 -7.29 -5.61 10.14
N VAL A 93 -7.50 -4.90 11.25
CA VAL A 93 -8.86 -4.57 11.74
C VAL A 93 -9.32 -3.19 11.29
N TYR A 94 -8.47 -2.19 11.52
CA TYR A 94 -8.71 -0.80 11.18
C TYR A 94 -7.73 -0.38 10.10
N GLY A 95 -8.09 0.57 9.25
CA GLY A 95 -7.18 0.98 8.20
C GLY A 95 -7.71 2.06 7.29
N MET A 96 -6.88 2.41 6.32
CA MET A 96 -7.22 3.32 5.25
C MET A 96 -6.81 2.76 3.89
N ALA A 97 -7.56 3.12 2.86
CA ALA A 97 -7.15 2.98 1.46
C ALA A 97 -6.71 4.35 0.92
N CYS A 98 -5.73 4.36 0.03
CA CYS A 98 -5.26 5.55 -0.68
C CYS A 98 -5.13 5.24 -2.17
N GLY A 99 -5.70 6.10 -3.02
CA GLY A 99 -5.39 6.16 -4.44
C GLY A 99 -4.58 7.40 -4.74
N ILE A 100 -3.51 7.27 -5.53
CA ILE A 100 -2.75 8.39 -6.08
C ILE A 100 -2.79 8.31 -7.60
N GLU A 101 -3.23 9.39 -8.24
CA GLU A 101 -3.01 9.63 -9.66
C GLU A 101 -2.15 10.88 -9.86
N ASP A 102 -1.02 10.71 -10.54
CA ASP A 102 -0.17 11.82 -10.93
C ASP A 102 0.45 11.55 -12.32
N GLY A 103 0.35 12.51 -13.23
CA GLY A 103 0.92 12.41 -14.58
C GLY A 103 0.50 11.18 -15.38
N GLY A 104 -0.71 10.66 -15.19
CA GLY A 104 -1.18 9.42 -15.83
C GLY A 104 -0.60 8.13 -15.23
N SER A 105 0.07 8.22 -14.08
CA SER A 105 0.53 7.09 -13.29
C SER A 105 -0.39 6.85 -12.10
N ARG A 106 -0.81 5.59 -11.89
CA ARG A 106 -1.71 5.20 -10.80
C ARG A 106 -0.97 4.37 -9.75
N SER A 107 -1.18 4.68 -8.49
CA SER A 107 -0.69 3.90 -7.36
C SER A 107 -1.79 3.70 -6.32
N VAL A 108 -1.77 2.55 -5.64
CA VAL A 108 -2.77 2.16 -4.63
C VAL A 108 -2.07 1.74 -3.36
N ALA A 109 -2.55 2.19 -2.21
CA ALA A 109 -2.05 1.80 -0.91
C ALA A 109 -3.18 1.40 0.04
N GLY A 110 -2.89 0.42 0.90
CA GLY A 110 -3.68 0.08 2.08
C GLY A 110 -2.78 0.07 3.31
N PHE A 111 -3.25 0.63 4.41
CA PHE A 111 -2.55 0.65 5.71
C PHE A 111 -3.45 0.10 6.79
N ALA A 112 -2.89 -0.70 7.70
CA ALA A 112 -3.65 -1.38 8.73
C ALA A 112 -3.13 -1.13 10.15
N ARG A 113 -4.08 -1.13 11.08
CA ARG A 113 -3.89 -1.17 12.53
C ARG A 113 -4.76 -2.26 13.13
N SER A 114 -4.33 -2.81 14.26
CA SER A 114 -5.08 -3.84 15.00
C SER A 114 -5.90 -3.27 16.16
N ASP A 115 -5.59 -2.05 16.61
CA ASP A 115 -5.99 -1.54 17.92
C ASP A 115 -7.05 -0.42 17.86
N ARG A 116 -6.98 0.47 16.86
CA ARG A 116 -7.91 1.59 16.68
C ARG A 116 -7.92 2.13 15.25
N GLU A 117 -8.94 2.94 14.96
CA GLU A 117 -9.00 3.78 13.76
C GLU A 117 -7.80 4.75 13.67
N LEU A 118 -7.41 5.05 12.44
CA LEU A 118 -6.45 6.10 12.13
C LEU A 118 -7.11 7.47 12.35
N THR A 119 -6.37 8.36 13.01
CA THR A 119 -6.76 9.77 13.16
C THR A 119 -6.61 10.50 11.83
N ASP A 120 -7.33 11.62 11.66
CA ASP A 120 -7.22 12.42 10.43
C ASP A 120 -5.76 12.87 10.17
N ALA A 121 -5.04 13.25 11.22
CA ALA A 121 -3.62 13.64 11.10
C ALA A 121 -2.72 12.49 10.64
N GLU A 122 -2.97 11.26 11.09
CA GLU A 122 -2.23 10.08 10.62
C GLU A 122 -2.56 9.75 9.16
N ILE A 123 -3.82 9.92 8.74
CA ILE A 123 -4.27 9.72 7.36
C ILE A 123 -3.59 10.75 6.44
N ASP A 124 -3.64 12.03 6.80
CA ASP A 124 -2.99 13.11 6.05
C ASP A 124 -1.48 12.86 5.91
N GLN A 125 -0.83 12.42 7.01
CA GLN A 125 0.58 12.08 7.00
C GLN A 125 0.87 10.89 6.07
N LEU A 126 0.11 9.79 6.17
CA LEU A 126 0.28 8.62 5.32
C LEU A 126 0.08 8.97 3.84
N GLN A 127 -0.95 9.76 3.50
CA GLN A 127 -1.20 10.21 2.14
C GLN A 127 0.00 11.00 1.59
N GLY A 128 0.52 11.96 2.36
CA GLY A 128 1.72 12.72 1.98
C GLY A 128 2.92 11.81 1.73
N LEU A 129 3.18 10.85 2.62
CA LEU A 129 4.27 9.90 2.46
C LEU A 129 4.08 8.98 1.23
N VAL A 130 2.84 8.57 0.91
CA VAL A 130 2.56 7.80 -0.32
C VAL A 130 2.83 8.63 -1.57
N GLN A 131 2.45 9.92 -1.56
CA GLN A 131 2.73 10.84 -2.66
C GLN A 131 4.25 11.03 -2.84
N ASP A 132 5.00 11.23 -1.75
CA ASP A 132 6.46 11.34 -1.80
C ASP A 132 7.08 10.07 -2.41
N LEU A 133 6.68 8.89 -1.92
CA LEU A 133 7.16 7.62 -2.47
C LEU A 133 6.77 7.45 -3.94
N HIS A 134 5.56 7.83 -4.34
CA HIS A 134 5.13 7.80 -5.75
C HIS A 134 6.09 8.59 -6.63
N THR A 135 6.38 9.85 -6.26
CA THR A 135 7.28 10.70 -7.04
C THR A 135 8.70 10.12 -7.06
N MET A 136 9.22 9.70 -5.90
CA MET A 136 10.56 9.11 -5.81
C MET A 136 10.71 7.83 -6.63
N THR A 137 9.69 6.95 -6.66
CA THR A 137 9.73 5.72 -7.45
C THR A 137 9.49 5.97 -8.95
N ALA A 138 8.75 7.01 -9.31
CA ALA A 138 8.60 7.44 -10.70
C ALA A 138 9.93 7.93 -11.26
N GLU A 139 10.61 8.80 -10.52
CA GLU A 139 11.94 9.29 -10.86
C GLU A 139 12.92 8.11 -10.94
N ALA A 140 12.95 7.24 -9.91
CA ALA A 140 13.84 6.08 -9.88
C ALA A 140 13.67 5.13 -11.08
N LYS A 141 12.46 4.98 -11.61
CA LYS A 141 12.19 4.21 -12.84
C LYS A 141 12.87 4.82 -14.07
N SER A 142 13.11 6.13 -14.06
CA SER A 142 13.76 6.89 -15.13
C SER A 142 15.29 7.03 -14.99
N VAL A 143 15.85 6.73 -13.82
CA VAL A 143 17.30 6.82 -13.53
C VAL A 143 18.03 5.47 -13.69
N SER A 144 19.32 5.42 -13.34
CA SER A 144 20.26 4.35 -13.69
C SER A 144 19.78 2.92 -13.30
N PRO A 145 20.17 1.88 -14.07
CA PRO A 145 19.77 0.50 -13.82
C PRO A 145 20.08 -0.02 -12.40
N GLU A 146 21.13 0.49 -11.77
CA GLU A 146 21.57 0.10 -10.42
C GLU A 146 20.56 0.52 -9.34
N VAL A 147 20.09 1.78 -9.38
CA VAL A 147 19.08 2.29 -8.44
C VAL A 147 17.77 1.51 -8.61
N ARG A 148 17.38 1.22 -9.86
CA ARG A 148 16.18 0.44 -10.16
C ARG A 148 16.27 -0.97 -9.57
N GLU A 149 17.41 -1.64 -9.70
CA GLU A 149 17.59 -2.99 -9.15
C GLU A 149 17.60 -2.97 -7.62
N ASP A 150 18.23 -1.97 -6.99
CA ASP A 150 18.21 -1.80 -5.53
C ASP A 150 16.79 -1.63 -4.98
N LEU A 151 15.96 -0.81 -5.64
CA LEU A 151 14.55 -0.65 -5.27
C LEU A 151 13.75 -1.92 -5.49
N ARG A 152 14.02 -2.65 -6.58
CA ARG A 152 13.37 -3.94 -6.84
C ARG A 152 13.72 -4.95 -5.75
N ARG A 153 15.00 -5.05 -5.35
CA ARG A 153 15.44 -5.92 -4.24
C ARG A 153 14.77 -5.52 -2.93
N MET A 154 14.64 -4.22 -2.66
CA MET A 154 13.97 -3.72 -1.46
C MET A 154 12.48 -4.08 -1.46
N SER A 155 11.76 -3.85 -2.56
CA SER A 155 10.35 -4.24 -2.73
C SER A 155 10.13 -5.74 -2.43
N ILE A 156 11.02 -6.61 -2.92
CA ILE A 156 10.98 -8.05 -2.62
C ILE A 156 11.23 -8.33 -1.14
N SER A 157 12.24 -7.70 -0.54
CA SER A 157 12.60 -7.90 0.87
C SER A 157 11.49 -7.47 1.81
N PHE A 158 10.75 -6.41 1.49
CA PHE A 158 9.61 -5.99 2.30
C PHE A 158 8.45 -6.98 2.18
N THR A 159 8.21 -7.53 0.98
CA THR A 159 7.12 -8.49 0.71
C THR A 159 7.36 -9.88 1.33
N HIS A 160 8.61 -10.26 1.61
CA HIS A 160 8.98 -11.57 2.16
C HIS A 160 10.03 -11.46 3.30
N PRO A 161 9.69 -10.93 4.49
CA PRO A 161 10.62 -10.86 5.61
C PRO A 161 11.00 -12.23 6.18
#